data_AF-A0A401HQF7-F1
#
_entry.id   AF-A0A401HQF7-F1
#
_cell.length_a   1.000
_cell.length_b   1.000
_cell.length_c   1.000
_cell.angle_alpha   90.00
_cell.angle_beta   90.00
_cell.angle_gamma   90.00
#
_symmetry.space_group_name_H-M   'P 1'
#
loop_
_entity.id
_entity.type
_entity.pdbx_description
1 polymer ?
#
loop_
_entity_poly.entity_id
_entity_poly.type
_entity_poly.pdbx_seq_one_letter_code
_entity_poly.pdbx_strand_id
1 'polypeptide(L)'
;MVGLSKLKSNKGYIFTFEAIVAVMAVLLIFYVGYFTITYNILTFHEEKRNIEAFEKSNLIADKIFKDYEFPSDSYVPDYLRFVDRVREMYYTSRETIPGTFDPYSNAAYYFSNVIYYFRNVPNIISNVNITDMSIPTQIQNFGNIYVKTKNLLVPVEMWKYNSSTDISEDISIGEVLYFGTNVSSKLEYINISAPESVNVTISVNGVPFEMEINSTPRISGFGKVINTYSYQPNEIKILNISRDVPITLYIRYTQPSTIYVLVLRPANISCVIPLRN
;
A
#
# COMPACT_ATOMS: atom_id res chain seq x y z
N MET A 1 -88.96 12.39 -15.30
CA MET A 1 -87.49 12.62 -15.19
C MET A 1 -86.88 11.26 -14.92
N VAL A 2 -86.01 10.65 -15.71
CA VAL A 2 -85.12 11.04 -16.82
C VAL A 2 -85.12 9.81 -17.75
N GLY A 3 -85.59 9.86 -18.99
CA GLY A 3 -84.76 10.25 -20.12
C GLY A 3 -83.99 9.07 -20.76
N LEU A 4 -84.65 7.97 -21.14
CA LEU A 4 -84.09 7.02 -22.13
C LEU A 4 -84.32 7.57 -23.55
N SER A 5 -83.61 8.66 -23.88
CA SER A 5 -83.58 9.17 -25.25
C SER A 5 -82.57 8.38 -26.08
N LYS A 6 -83.11 7.54 -26.98
CA LYS A 6 -82.59 7.16 -28.30
C LYS A 6 -81.06 7.28 -28.49
N LEU A 7 -80.36 6.15 -28.43
CA LEU A 7 -79.16 5.92 -29.23
C LEU A 7 -79.55 5.12 -30.47
N LYS A 8 -79.97 5.82 -31.52
CA LYS A 8 -80.08 5.24 -32.87
C LYS A 8 -79.21 6.09 -33.79
N SER A 9 -77.96 5.67 -34.00
CA SER A 9 -77.09 6.23 -35.04
C SER A 9 -77.21 5.35 -36.29
N ASN A 10 -77.72 5.94 -37.37
CA ASN A 10 -77.56 5.44 -38.73
C ASN A 10 -76.30 6.11 -39.29
N LYS A 11 -75.31 5.29 -39.68
CA LYS A 11 -74.02 5.67 -40.31
C LYS A 11 -73.07 6.48 -39.43
N GLY A 12 -72.26 5.78 -38.64
CA GLY A 12 -71.11 6.34 -37.94
C GLY A 12 -70.74 5.48 -36.73
N TYR A 13 -69.52 4.96 -36.71
CA TYR A 13 -68.96 4.08 -35.67
C TYR A 13 -69.37 4.51 -34.25
N ILE A 14 -70.15 3.68 -33.55
CA ILE A 14 -70.44 3.85 -32.12
C ILE A 14 -69.41 3.02 -31.36
N PHE A 15 -68.27 3.61 -31.00
CA PHE A 15 -67.57 3.11 -29.82
C PHE A 15 -68.42 3.52 -28.61
N THR A 16 -68.96 2.54 -27.88
CA THR A 16 -69.61 2.82 -26.60
C THR A 16 -68.59 3.43 -25.64
N PHE A 17 -69.00 4.38 -24.80
CA PHE A 17 -68.11 5.05 -23.84
C PHE A 17 -67.34 4.04 -22.97
N GLU A 18 -67.97 2.92 -22.61
CA GLU A 18 -67.34 1.80 -21.90
C GLU A 18 -66.19 1.14 -22.68
N ALA A 19 -66.31 1.03 -24.00
CA ALA A 19 -65.22 0.48 -24.84
C ALA A 19 -64.02 1.42 -24.86
N ILE A 20 -64.23 2.74 -24.86
CA ILE A 20 -63.15 3.74 -24.79
C ILE A 20 -62.45 3.66 -23.43
N VAL A 21 -63.21 3.58 -22.34
CA VAL A 21 -62.66 3.45 -20.98
C VAL A 21 -61.84 2.16 -20.84
N ALA A 22 -62.34 1.03 -21.36
CA ALA A 22 -61.64 -0.24 -21.32
C ALA A 22 -60.31 -0.19 -22.11
N VAL A 23 -60.30 0.39 -23.31
CA VAL A 23 -59.07 0.56 -24.12
C VAL A 23 -58.07 1.45 -23.40
N MET A 24 -58.51 2.57 -22.81
CA MET A 24 -57.64 3.46 -22.04
C MET A 24 -57.04 2.77 -20.82
N ALA A 25 -57.82 1.96 -20.09
CA ALA A 25 -57.33 1.21 -18.94
C ALA A 25 -56.27 0.16 -19.35
N VAL A 26 -56.51 -0.56 -20.46
CA VAL A 26 -55.55 -1.52 -21.02
C VAL A 26 -54.26 -0.81 -21.45
N LEU A 27 -54.36 0.30 -22.19
CA LEU A 27 -53.19 1.08 -22.59
C LEU A 27 -52.39 1.59 -21.39
N LEU A 28 -53.06 2.01 -20.31
CA LEU A 28 -52.41 2.50 -19.10
C LEU A 28 -51.67 1.37 -18.36
N ILE A 29 -52.29 0.18 -18.25
CA ILE A 29 -51.64 -1.00 -17.66
C ILE A 29 -50.43 -1.42 -18.50
N PHE A 30 -50.57 -1.48 -19.83
CA PHE A 30 -49.45 -1.81 -20.72
C PHE A 30 -48.35 -0.75 -20.66
N TYR A 31 -48.69 0.53 -20.60
CA TYR A 31 -47.72 1.61 -20.48
C TYR A 31 -46.93 1.54 -19.16
N VAL A 32 -47.63 1.39 -18.03
CA VAL A 32 -46.98 1.26 -16.71
C VAL A 32 -46.15 -0.02 -16.64
N GLY A 33 -46.67 -1.14 -17.14
CA GLY A 33 -45.95 -2.41 -17.19
C GLY A 33 -44.69 -2.34 -18.05
N TYR A 34 -44.81 -1.81 -19.26
CA TYR A 34 -43.68 -1.59 -20.18
C TYR A 34 -42.63 -0.68 -19.55
N PHE A 35 -43.04 0.47 -18.99
CA PHE A 35 -42.12 1.41 -18.36
C PHE A 35 -41.39 0.78 -17.17
N THR A 36 -42.09 0.03 -16.33
CA THR A 36 -41.50 -0.65 -15.17
C THR A 36 -40.48 -1.71 -15.60
N ILE A 37 -40.80 -2.52 -16.61
CA ILE A 37 -39.89 -3.53 -17.15
C ILE A 37 -38.66 -2.88 -17.78
N THR A 38 -38.85 -1.85 -18.61
CA THR A 38 -37.75 -1.12 -19.25
C THR A 38 -36.85 -0.45 -18.21
N TYR A 39 -37.44 0.19 -17.19
CA TYR A 39 -36.69 0.78 -16.09
C TYR A 39 -35.85 -0.27 -15.36
N ASN A 40 -36.44 -1.39 -14.94
CA ASN A 40 -35.72 -2.45 -14.24
C ASN A 40 -34.58 -3.05 -15.08
N ILE A 41 -34.79 -3.25 -16.39
CA ILE A 41 -33.75 -3.76 -17.29
C ILE A 41 -32.60 -2.75 -17.42
N LEU A 42 -32.90 -1.46 -17.59
CA LEU A 42 -31.89 -0.40 -17.65
C LEU A 42 -31.09 -0.32 -16.35
N THR A 43 -31.76 -0.31 -15.21
CA THR A 43 -31.11 -0.31 -13.89
C THR A 43 -30.21 -1.52 -13.71
N PHE A 44 -30.67 -2.73 -14.07
CA PHE A 44 -29.86 -3.94 -13.99
C PHE A 44 -28.60 -3.86 -14.86
N HIS A 45 -28.71 -3.33 -16.09
CA HIS A 45 -27.56 -3.14 -16.97
C HIS A 45 -26.58 -2.10 -16.43
N GLU A 46 -27.07 -1.01 -15.83
CA GLU A 46 -26.23 0.00 -15.19
C GLU A 46 -25.50 -0.55 -13.96
N GLU A 47 -26.19 -1.28 -13.09
CA GLU A 47 -25.60 -1.94 -11.92
C GLU A 47 -24.52 -2.94 -12.32
N LYS A 48 -24.81 -3.80 -13.31
CA LYS A 48 -23.83 -4.77 -13.82
C LYS A 48 -22.59 -4.07 -14.36
N ARG A 49 -22.74 -3.01 -15.16
CA ARG A 49 -21.62 -2.22 -15.68
C ARG A 49 -20.79 -1.61 -14.55
N ASN A 50 -21.42 -1.09 -13.51
CA ASN A 50 -20.73 -0.50 -12.36
C ASN A 50 -19.93 -1.55 -11.57
N ILE A 51 -20.49 -2.75 -11.38
CA ILE A 51 -19.80 -3.87 -10.71
C ILE A 51 -18.57 -4.31 -11.52
N GLU A 52 -18.72 -4.50 -12.84
CA GLU A 52 -17.60 -4.88 -13.70
C GLU A 52 -16.46 -3.84 -13.67
N ALA A 53 -16.80 -2.55 -13.67
CA ALA A 53 -15.81 -1.47 -13.55
C ALA A 53 -15.08 -1.48 -12.19
N PHE A 54 -15.80 -1.79 -11.11
CA PHE A 54 -15.23 -1.92 -9.77
C PHE A 54 -14.29 -3.13 -9.66
N GLU A 55 -14.72 -4.30 -10.11
CA GLU A 55 -13.92 -5.53 -10.09
C GLU A 55 -12.65 -5.38 -10.92
N LYS A 56 -12.77 -4.79 -12.12
CA LYS A 56 -11.61 -4.50 -12.97
C LYS A 56 -10.61 -3.58 -12.28
N SER A 57 -11.10 -2.51 -11.65
CA SER A 57 -10.25 -1.57 -10.91
C SER A 57 -9.58 -2.21 -9.70
N ASN A 58 -10.27 -3.12 -9.02
CA ASN A 58 -9.71 -3.88 -7.91
C ASN A 58 -8.57 -4.79 -8.36
N LEU A 59 -8.74 -5.51 -9.48
CA LEU A 59 -7.69 -6.36 -10.08
C LEU A 59 -6.49 -5.55 -10.56
N ILE A 60 -6.75 -4.40 -11.20
CA ILE A 60 -5.68 -3.47 -11.62
C ILE A 60 -4.90 -2.98 -10.40
N ALA A 61 -5.58 -2.57 -9.33
CA ALA A 61 -4.91 -2.12 -8.11
C ALA A 61 -4.04 -3.23 -7.50
N ASP A 62 -4.50 -4.48 -7.48
CA ASP A 62 -3.68 -5.60 -6.99
C ASP A 62 -2.44 -5.84 -7.82
N LYS A 63 -2.56 -5.74 -9.15
CA LYS A 63 -1.41 -5.85 -10.05
C LYS A 63 -0.43 -4.69 -9.86
N ILE A 64 -0.92 -3.46 -9.73
CA ILE A 64 -0.08 -2.28 -9.45
C ILE A 64 0.66 -2.48 -8.12
N PHE A 65 -0.02 -2.85 -7.04
CA PHE A 65 0.66 -3.12 -5.76
C PHE A 65 1.73 -4.21 -5.89
N LYS A 66 1.48 -5.21 -6.73
CA LYS A 66 2.43 -6.29 -6.99
C LYS A 66 3.69 -5.80 -7.73
N ASP A 67 3.52 -4.86 -8.66
CA ASP A 67 4.61 -4.26 -9.45
C ASP A 67 5.43 -3.23 -8.65
N TYR A 68 4.89 -2.77 -7.53
CA TYR A 68 5.55 -1.89 -6.56
C TYR A 68 6.04 -2.65 -5.31
N GLU A 69 6.18 -3.97 -5.32
CA GLU A 69 6.84 -4.65 -4.19
C GLU A 69 8.35 -4.34 -4.18
N PHE A 70 8.95 -4.20 -3.00
CA PHE A 70 10.37 -3.90 -2.80
C PHE A 70 11.23 -5.17 -2.78
N PRO A 71 12.48 -5.14 -3.27
CA PRO A 71 13.12 -4.05 -4.00
C PRO A 71 12.80 -4.02 -5.50
N SER A 72 12.83 -2.83 -6.09
CA SER A 72 12.93 -2.60 -7.53
C SER A 72 14.38 -2.45 -7.99
N ASP A 73 14.61 -2.39 -9.30
CA ASP A 73 15.95 -2.20 -9.90
C ASP A 73 16.48 -0.75 -9.81
N SER A 74 15.81 0.10 -9.02
CA SER A 74 16.09 1.54 -8.90
C SER A 74 17.16 1.89 -7.85
N TYR A 75 17.97 0.93 -7.41
CA TYR A 75 19.02 1.13 -6.42
C TYR A 75 20.41 0.81 -6.96
N VAL A 76 21.44 1.41 -6.35
CA VAL A 76 22.83 1.14 -6.72
C VAL A 76 23.16 -0.36 -6.54
N PRO A 77 23.94 -0.98 -7.45
CA PRO A 77 24.13 -2.43 -7.47
C PRO A 77 24.70 -3.04 -6.18
N ASP A 78 25.54 -2.30 -5.46
CA ASP A 78 26.11 -2.78 -4.21
C ASP A 78 25.11 -2.78 -3.06
N TYR A 79 24.18 -1.82 -3.05
CA TYR A 79 23.04 -1.80 -2.13
C TYR A 79 22.03 -2.90 -2.45
N LEU A 80 21.72 -3.11 -3.73
CA LEU A 80 20.83 -4.19 -4.16
C LEU A 80 21.29 -5.56 -3.64
N ARG A 81 22.59 -5.85 -3.65
CA ARG A 81 23.14 -7.09 -3.07
C ARG A 81 22.84 -7.25 -1.59
N PHE A 82 22.91 -6.16 -0.83
CA PHE A 82 22.52 -6.17 0.59
C PHE A 82 21.03 -6.44 0.74
N VAL A 83 20.20 -5.76 -0.06
CA VAL A 83 18.75 -5.94 -0.02
C VAL A 83 18.31 -7.34 -0.48
N ASP A 84 18.99 -7.93 -1.46
CA ASP A 84 18.77 -9.32 -1.88
C ASP A 84 18.95 -10.29 -0.71
N ARG A 85 19.95 -10.05 0.15
CA ARG A 85 20.15 -10.82 1.38
C ARG A 85 19.06 -10.57 2.42
N VAL A 86 18.58 -9.33 2.55
CA VAL A 86 17.42 -9.03 3.40
C VAL A 86 16.20 -9.80 2.90
N ARG A 87 15.95 -9.82 1.59
CA ARG A 87 14.85 -10.57 0.97
C ARG A 87 14.92 -12.06 1.26
N GLU A 88 16.12 -12.66 1.24
CA GLU A 88 16.31 -14.07 1.59
C GLU A 88 15.80 -14.41 3.01
N MET A 89 15.80 -13.46 3.95
CA MET A 89 15.25 -13.64 5.30
C MET A 89 13.73 -13.83 5.33
N TYR A 90 13.03 -13.42 4.26
CA TYR A 90 11.57 -13.57 4.12
C TYR A 90 11.16 -14.91 3.49
N TYR A 91 12.11 -15.82 3.23
CA TYR A 91 11.86 -17.16 2.67
C TYR A 91 11.02 -17.14 1.38
N THR A 92 11.19 -16.10 0.57
CA THR A 92 10.46 -15.91 -0.69
C THR A 92 11.30 -16.37 -1.87
N SER A 93 10.67 -17.02 -2.85
CA SER A 93 11.29 -17.36 -4.14
C SER A 93 11.15 -16.25 -5.19
N ARG A 94 10.54 -15.13 -4.80
CA ARG A 94 10.32 -13.96 -5.67
C ARG A 94 11.53 -13.04 -5.62
N GLU A 95 11.68 -12.22 -6.65
CA GLU A 95 12.69 -11.17 -6.71
C GLU A 95 12.40 -10.03 -5.72
N THR A 96 11.15 -9.96 -5.23
CA THR A 96 10.64 -8.97 -4.28
C THR A 96 10.17 -9.59 -2.95
N ILE A 97 10.03 -8.76 -1.92
CA ILE A 97 9.52 -9.09 -0.59
C ILE A 97 7.99 -8.86 -0.58
N PRO A 98 7.16 -9.89 -0.43
CA PRO A 98 5.71 -9.73 -0.38
C PRO A 98 5.25 -8.83 0.77
N GLY A 99 4.24 -7.99 0.54
CA GLY A 99 3.70 -7.09 1.56
C GLY A 99 4.54 -5.84 1.82
N THR A 100 5.50 -5.56 0.95
CA THR A 100 6.26 -4.31 0.95
C THR A 100 5.78 -3.36 -0.15
N PHE A 101 6.24 -2.12 -0.12
CA PHE A 101 6.01 -1.12 -1.15
C PHE A 101 7.31 -0.37 -1.46
N ASP A 102 7.67 -0.30 -2.74
CA ASP A 102 8.83 0.41 -3.25
C ASP A 102 8.42 1.72 -3.95
N PRO A 103 8.69 2.88 -3.32
CA PRO A 103 8.36 4.18 -3.89
C PRO A 103 9.21 4.57 -5.12
N TYR A 104 10.32 3.88 -5.36
CA TYR A 104 11.22 4.10 -6.49
C TYR A 104 11.00 3.12 -7.64
N SER A 105 10.00 2.22 -7.54
CA SER A 105 9.70 1.30 -8.63
C SER A 105 9.41 2.05 -9.93
N ASN A 106 10.11 1.70 -11.02
CA ASN A 106 9.95 2.32 -12.35
C ASN A 106 8.69 1.84 -13.09
N ALA A 107 7.66 1.41 -12.37
CA ALA A 107 6.40 1.01 -12.99
C ALA A 107 5.74 2.24 -13.63
N ALA A 108 5.51 2.16 -14.95
CA ALA A 108 4.96 3.26 -15.74
C ALA A 108 3.66 3.81 -15.11
N TYR A 109 3.49 5.13 -15.17
CA TYR A 109 2.31 5.90 -14.74
C TYR A 109 0.97 5.46 -15.39
N TYR A 110 1.03 4.52 -16.32
CA TYR A 110 -0.09 3.95 -17.05
C TYR A 110 -0.01 2.42 -16.99
N PHE A 111 -1.00 1.79 -16.38
CA PHE A 111 -1.21 0.35 -16.52
C PHE A 111 -2.42 0.12 -17.40
N SER A 112 -2.24 -0.51 -18.57
CA SER A 112 -3.35 -0.80 -19.50
C SER A 112 -4.18 0.45 -19.88
N ASN A 113 -3.51 1.58 -20.14
CA ASN A 113 -4.12 2.90 -20.41
C ASN A 113 -4.92 3.53 -19.24
N VAL A 114 -4.75 3.03 -18.03
CA VAL A 114 -5.34 3.57 -16.80
C VAL A 114 -4.28 4.35 -16.03
N ILE A 115 -4.56 5.63 -15.78
CA ILE A 115 -3.76 6.48 -14.91
C ILE A 115 -3.99 6.02 -13.47
N TYR A 116 -2.94 5.94 -12.66
CA TYR A 116 -3.06 5.69 -11.23
C TYR A 116 -2.07 6.54 -10.46
N TYR A 117 -2.31 6.70 -9.17
CA TYR A 117 -1.38 7.37 -8.27
C TYR A 117 -1.47 6.80 -6.85
N PHE A 118 -0.43 7.03 -6.06
CA PHE A 118 -0.37 6.63 -4.67
C PHE A 118 -0.56 7.81 -3.73
N ARG A 119 -1.23 7.56 -2.60
CA ARG A 119 -1.36 8.48 -1.47
C ARG A 119 -0.77 7.85 -0.21
N ASN A 120 -0.44 8.70 0.77
CA ASN A 120 0.11 8.36 2.08
C ASN A 120 1.48 7.67 2.03
N VAL A 121 2.25 7.95 0.98
CA VAL A 121 3.65 7.50 0.90
C VAL A 121 4.43 8.30 1.95
N PRO A 122 5.13 7.64 2.88
CA PRO A 122 5.89 8.33 3.91
C PRO A 122 7.03 9.13 3.30
N ASN A 123 7.56 10.10 4.05
CA ASN A 123 8.81 10.75 3.68
C ASN A 123 9.94 9.71 3.73
N ILE A 124 10.74 9.69 2.67
CA ILE A 124 11.80 8.70 2.47
C ILE A 124 13.12 9.43 2.32
N ILE A 125 14.13 8.93 3.03
CA ILE A 125 15.50 9.46 2.98
C ILE A 125 16.36 8.37 2.34
N SER A 126 17.05 8.70 1.25
CA SER A 126 17.90 7.75 0.52
C SER A 126 19.10 8.42 -0.12
N ASN A 127 20.24 7.72 -0.10
CA ASN A 127 21.43 8.08 -0.89
C ASN A 127 21.88 6.95 -1.82
N VAL A 128 21.01 5.94 -2.01
CA VAL A 128 21.28 4.73 -2.80
C VAL A 128 20.33 4.54 -3.97
N ASN A 129 19.28 5.36 -4.09
CA ASN A 129 18.39 5.35 -5.25
C ASN A 129 19.09 5.99 -6.46
N ILE A 130 18.92 5.39 -7.64
CA ILE A 130 19.44 5.90 -8.92
C ILE A 130 18.35 6.58 -9.76
N THR A 131 17.09 6.44 -9.39
CA THR A 131 15.95 7.12 -10.01
C THR A 131 15.24 8.01 -9.00
N ASP A 132 14.59 9.06 -9.51
CA ASP A 132 13.69 9.86 -8.72
C ASP A 132 12.42 9.07 -8.40
N MET A 133 11.79 9.42 -7.28
CA MET A 133 10.52 8.83 -6.88
C MET A 133 9.48 9.02 -8.00
N SER A 134 9.01 7.91 -8.55
CA SER A 134 8.16 7.84 -9.74
C SER A 134 6.67 8.02 -9.42
N ILE A 135 6.33 8.64 -8.29
CA ILE A 135 4.94 8.70 -7.81
C ILE A 135 4.29 9.97 -8.36
N PRO A 136 3.25 9.85 -9.21
CA PRO A 136 2.54 11.02 -9.72
C PRO A 136 1.77 11.67 -8.55
N THR A 137 2.26 12.81 -8.07
CA THR A 137 1.63 13.58 -6.98
C THR A 137 0.50 14.49 -7.47
N GLN A 138 0.25 14.55 -8.78
CA GLN A 138 -0.80 15.41 -9.33
C GLN A 138 -2.18 14.76 -9.23
N ILE A 139 -2.95 15.30 -8.29
CA ILE A 139 -4.39 15.10 -8.16
C ILE A 139 -5.05 15.79 -9.36
N GLN A 140 -5.28 15.05 -10.45
CA GLN A 140 -6.32 15.48 -11.38
C GLN A 140 -7.67 15.23 -10.68
N ASN A 141 -8.57 16.22 -10.75
CA ASN A 141 -9.95 16.09 -10.24
C ASN A 141 -10.71 15.09 -11.12
N PHE A 142 -10.53 13.81 -10.85
CA PHE A 142 -11.35 12.76 -11.43
C PHE A 142 -12.67 12.71 -10.66
N GLY A 143 -13.80 12.74 -11.36
CA GLY A 143 -15.13 12.72 -10.74
C GLY A 143 -15.39 11.42 -9.97
N ASN A 144 -15.21 10.27 -10.63
CA ASN A 144 -15.35 8.96 -10.01
C ASN A 144 -13.96 8.31 -9.82
N ILE A 145 -13.66 7.89 -8.60
CA ILE A 145 -12.40 7.22 -8.27
C ILE A 145 -12.65 5.92 -7.50
N TYR A 146 -11.79 4.95 -7.75
CA TYR A 146 -11.62 3.74 -6.96
C TYR A 146 -10.38 3.90 -6.09
N VAL A 147 -10.48 3.54 -4.80
CA VAL A 147 -9.36 3.61 -3.85
C VAL A 147 -9.20 2.25 -3.19
N LYS A 148 -7.98 1.71 -3.26
CA LYS A 148 -7.60 0.50 -2.52
C LYS A 148 -6.42 0.81 -1.60
N THR A 149 -6.63 0.59 -0.30
CA THR A 149 -5.61 0.82 0.73
C THR A 149 -5.07 -0.51 1.24
N LYS A 150 -3.75 -0.61 1.39
CA LYS A 150 -3.06 -1.75 2.01
C LYS A 150 -2.09 -1.23 3.08
N ASN A 151 -1.99 -1.95 4.19
CA ASN A 151 -0.91 -1.75 5.15
C ASN A 151 0.31 -2.54 4.67
N LEU A 152 1.37 -1.83 4.29
CA LEU A 152 2.57 -2.39 3.67
C LEU A 152 3.81 -1.89 4.41
N LEU A 153 4.88 -2.69 4.39
CA LEU A 153 6.21 -2.25 4.83
C LEU A 153 6.85 -1.37 3.75
N VAL A 154 7.16 -0.12 4.09
CA VAL A 154 7.74 0.87 3.18
C VAL A 154 9.15 1.20 3.65
N PRO A 155 10.16 1.24 2.76
CA PRO A 155 11.47 1.74 3.15
C PRO A 155 11.37 3.23 3.43
N VAL A 156 11.69 3.66 4.66
CA VAL A 156 11.71 5.07 5.06
C VAL A 156 13.13 5.64 5.11
N GLU A 157 14.12 4.76 5.29
CA GLU A 157 15.53 5.10 5.20
C GLU A 157 16.30 4.00 4.46
N MET A 158 17.09 4.42 3.48
CA MET A 158 17.94 3.55 2.69
C MET A 158 19.30 4.23 2.52
N TRP A 159 20.30 3.76 3.26
CA TRP A 159 21.55 4.49 3.34
C TRP A 159 22.76 3.62 3.10
N LYS A 160 23.78 4.24 2.51
CA LYS A 160 25.12 3.69 2.34
C LYS A 160 26.14 4.63 2.97
N TYR A 161 26.75 4.17 4.05
CA TYR A 161 27.88 4.82 4.71
C TYR A 161 29.18 4.29 4.11
N ASN A 162 29.93 5.14 3.41
CA ASN A 162 31.18 4.73 2.75
C ASN A 162 32.36 4.82 3.72
N SER A 163 33.11 3.72 3.86
CA SER A 163 34.34 3.68 4.67
C SER A 163 34.16 4.16 6.12
N SER A 164 33.03 3.81 6.74
CA SER A 164 32.71 4.17 8.11
C SER A 164 33.06 3.04 9.09
N THR A 165 33.50 3.42 10.29
CA THR A 165 33.65 2.51 11.43
C THR A 165 32.39 2.44 12.28
N ASP A 166 31.52 3.44 12.17
CA ASP A 166 30.37 3.60 13.03
C ASP A 166 29.20 4.27 12.31
N ILE A 167 28.00 3.92 12.77
CA ILE A 167 26.72 4.47 12.33
C ILE A 167 25.82 4.69 13.56
N SER A 168 24.85 5.58 13.41
CA SER A 168 23.86 5.90 14.44
C SER A 168 22.49 5.92 13.80
N GLU A 169 21.64 4.97 14.19
CA GLU A 169 20.31 4.77 13.61
C GLU A 169 19.25 4.93 14.69
N ASP A 170 18.18 5.65 14.38
CA ASP A 170 17.00 5.73 15.25
C ASP A 170 15.95 4.73 14.79
N ILE A 171 15.35 4.01 15.73
CA ILE A 171 14.27 3.05 15.46
C ILE A 171 13.09 3.29 16.41
N SER A 172 11.89 3.33 15.84
CA SER A 172 10.63 3.49 16.55
C SER A 172 9.83 2.18 16.56
N ILE A 173 8.80 2.10 17.42
CA ILE A 173 7.96 0.91 17.47
C ILE A 173 7.28 0.64 16.12
N GLY A 174 7.28 -0.63 15.71
CA GLY A 174 6.76 -1.07 14.41
C GLY A 174 7.75 -0.97 13.26
N GLU A 175 8.87 -0.26 13.42
CA GLU A 175 9.94 -0.23 12.42
C GLU A 175 10.85 -1.46 12.53
N VAL A 176 11.49 -1.78 11.41
CA VAL A 176 12.50 -2.84 11.33
C VAL A 176 13.75 -2.25 10.71
N LEU A 177 14.84 -2.26 11.48
CA LEU A 177 16.17 -1.87 11.02
C LEU A 177 16.90 -3.11 10.51
N TYR A 178 17.35 -3.03 9.27
CA TYR A 178 18.33 -3.94 8.70
C TYR A 178 19.65 -3.21 8.50
N PHE A 179 20.75 -3.84 8.88
CA PHE A 179 22.08 -3.33 8.59
C PHE A 179 23.08 -4.45 8.29
N GLY A 180 24.10 -4.14 7.50
CA GLY A 180 25.15 -5.09 7.16
C GLY A 180 26.37 -4.39 6.56
N THR A 181 27.49 -5.09 6.51
CA THR A 181 28.76 -4.54 5.99
C THR A 181 29.09 -5.16 4.63
N ASN A 182 29.67 -4.40 3.71
CA ASN A 182 30.15 -4.94 2.43
C ASN A 182 31.24 -5.99 2.65
N VAL A 183 32.21 -5.68 3.50
CA VAL A 183 33.31 -6.59 3.84
C VAL A 183 33.13 -7.08 5.26
N SER A 184 33.52 -8.32 5.53
CA SER A 184 33.49 -8.88 6.89
C SER A 184 34.29 -7.98 7.83
N SER A 185 33.64 -7.45 8.87
CA SER A 185 34.26 -6.56 9.83
C SER A 185 33.82 -6.93 11.24
N LYS A 186 34.76 -7.00 12.18
CA LYS A 186 34.46 -7.39 13.55
C LYS A 186 33.66 -6.27 14.24
N LEU A 187 32.50 -6.63 14.77
CA LEU A 187 31.72 -5.75 15.64
C LEU A 187 32.50 -5.48 16.93
N GLU A 188 32.64 -4.22 17.29
CA GLU A 188 33.26 -3.78 18.54
C GLU A 188 32.19 -3.75 19.64
N TYR A 189 31.13 -2.95 19.44
CA TYR A 189 29.97 -2.89 20.32
C TYR A 189 28.75 -2.30 19.60
N ILE A 190 27.58 -2.50 20.22
CA ILE A 190 26.37 -1.74 19.91
C ILE A 190 25.94 -1.08 21.21
N ASN A 191 25.84 0.24 21.20
CA ASN A 191 25.26 1.01 22.28
C ASN A 191 23.81 1.33 21.95
N ILE A 192 22.99 1.38 23.01
CA ILE A 192 21.57 1.68 22.92
C ILE A 192 21.20 2.73 23.96
N SER A 193 20.36 3.67 23.55
CA SER A 193 19.81 4.75 24.40
C SER A 193 18.41 5.14 23.96
N ALA A 194 17.68 5.81 24.85
CA ALA A 194 16.39 6.44 24.57
C ALA A 194 16.37 7.83 25.22
N PRO A 195 15.55 8.79 24.74
CA PRO A 195 15.50 10.13 25.31
C PRO A 195 15.04 10.15 26.79
N GLU A 196 14.31 9.12 27.23
CA GLU A 196 13.84 8.95 28.60
C GLU A 196 13.99 7.49 29.08
N SER A 197 13.81 7.24 30.39
CA SER A 197 13.92 5.89 30.95
C SER A 197 12.73 5.03 30.53
N VAL A 198 12.99 3.94 29.80
CA VAL A 198 11.98 3.04 29.26
C VAL A 198 12.41 1.58 29.36
N ASN A 199 11.45 0.72 29.60
CA ASN A 199 11.62 -0.72 29.46
C ASN A 199 11.31 -1.11 28.02
N VAL A 200 12.26 -1.79 27.37
CA VAL A 200 12.10 -2.22 25.98
C VAL A 200 12.36 -3.72 25.85
N THR A 201 11.54 -4.36 25.01
CA THR A 201 11.78 -5.69 24.48
C THR A 201 12.13 -5.56 23.00
N ILE A 202 13.33 -5.97 22.61
CA ILE A 202 13.86 -5.86 21.25
C ILE A 202 14.19 -7.26 20.74
N SER A 203 13.83 -7.58 19.50
CA SER A 203 14.31 -8.77 18.82
C SER A 203 15.49 -8.40 17.93
N VAL A 204 16.61 -9.11 18.10
CA VAL A 204 17.79 -9.00 17.27
C VAL A 204 18.05 -10.34 16.61
N ASN A 205 17.97 -10.40 15.27
CA ASN A 205 18.06 -11.64 14.50
C ASN A 205 17.15 -12.77 15.05
N GLY A 206 15.94 -12.39 15.48
CA GLY A 206 14.95 -13.32 16.06
C GLY A 206 15.15 -13.66 17.54
N VAL A 207 16.22 -13.20 18.19
CA VAL A 207 16.47 -13.43 19.62
C VAL A 207 15.96 -12.24 20.43
N PRO A 208 15.07 -12.44 21.44
CA PRO A 208 14.55 -11.36 22.26
C PRO A 208 15.54 -10.92 23.34
N PHE A 209 15.58 -9.60 23.59
CA PHE A 209 16.34 -8.95 24.66
C PHE A 209 15.42 -8.00 25.41
N GLU A 210 15.41 -8.09 26.74
CA GLU A 210 14.66 -7.19 27.62
C GLU A 210 15.62 -6.37 28.45
N MET A 211 15.41 -5.04 28.47
CA MET A 211 16.32 -4.16 29.18
C MET A 211 15.71 -2.76 29.44
N GLU A 212 16.18 -2.08 30.49
CA GLU A 212 15.76 -0.69 30.85
C GLU A 212 16.74 0.35 30.30
N ILE A 213 16.44 1.02 29.20
CA ILE A 213 17.34 2.03 28.57
C ILE A 213 16.96 3.44 29.00
N ASN A 214 17.90 4.37 28.95
CA ASN A 214 17.68 5.80 29.21
C ASN A 214 18.59 6.66 28.32
N SER A 215 18.71 7.95 28.64
CA SER A 215 19.48 8.94 27.86
C SER A 215 20.99 8.72 27.87
N THR A 216 21.50 7.85 28.74
CA THR A 216 22.91 7.47 28.75
C THR A 216 23.11 6.21 27.91
N PRO A 217 23.89 6.26 26.82
CA PRO A 217 24.18 5.08 26.00
C PRO A 217 24.84 3.98 26.81
N ARG A 218 24.36 2.75 26.63
CA ARG A 218 24.94 1.55 27.27
C ARG A 218 25.13 0.43 26.28
N ILE A 219 26.08 -0.46 26.56
CA ILE A 219 26.31 -1.65 25.74
C ILE A 219 25.07 -2.55 25.78
N SER A 220 24.54 -2.88 24.60
CA SER A 220 23.29 -3.62 24.47
C SER A 220 23.42 -5.14 24.72
N GLY A 221 24.61 -5.69 24.50
CA GLY A 221 24.86 -7.13 24.49
C GLY A 221 24.42 -7.85 23.21
N PHE A 222 23.92 -7.12 22.20
CA PHE A 222 23.45 -7.66 20.93
C PHE A 222 24.54 -8.38 20.14
N GLY A 223 25.81 -8.01 20.34
CA GLY A 223 26.94 -8.57 19.58
C GLY A 223 27.07 -10.10 19.62
N LYS A 224 26.40 -10.80 20.54
CA LYS A 224 26.34 -12.26 20.59
C LYS A 224 25.55 -12.89 19.42
N VAL A 225 24.64 -12.14 18.82
CA VAL A 225 23.74 -12.62 17.77
C VAL A 225 23.90 -11.84 16.46
N ILE A 226 24.80 -10.86 16.41
CA ILE A 226 25.10 -10.09 15.21
C ILE A 226 26.02 -10.89 14.29
N ASN A 227 25.65 -10.95 13.03
CA ASN A 227 26.47 -11.47 11.96
C ASN A 227 27.43 -10.38 11.44
N THR A 228 28.71 -10.75 11.30
CA THR A 228 29.79 -9.86 10.86
C THR A 228 30.35 -10.24 9.50
N TYR A 229 29.69 -11.16 8.77
CA TYR A 229 30.09 -11.56 7.43
C TYR A 229 29.61 -10.57 6.37
N SER A 230 30.39 -10.48 5.30
CA SER A 230 30.09 -9.70 4.09
C SER A 230 28.64 -9.87 3.61
N TYR A 231 27.96 -8.75 3.45
CA TYR A 231 26.56 -8.58 3.02
C TYR A 231 25.51 -9.27 3.88
N GLN A 232 25.88 -9.89 5.01
CA GLN A 232 24.89 -10.57 5.82
C GLN A 232 24.08 -9.56 6.63
N PRO A 233 22.76 -9.47 6.41
CA PRO A 233 21.92 -8.52 7.10
C PRO A 233 21.71 -8.97 8.55
N ASN A 234 21.64 -7.97 9.41
CA ASN A 234 21.19 -8.08 10.79
C ASN A 234 19.86 -7.36 10.92
N GLU A 235 18.89 -7.98 11.57
CA GLU A 235 17.57 -7.42 11.86
C GLU A 235 17.51 -6.94 13.32
N ILE A 236 17.04 -5.73 13.55
CA ILE A 236 16.64 -5.22 14.85
C ILE A 236 15.21 -4.70 14.76
N LYS A 237 14.33 -5.16 15.66
CA LYS A 237 12.95 -4.69 15.78
C LYS A 237 12.53 -4.50 17.23
N ILE A 238 11.80 -3.43 17.50
CA ILE A 238 11.17 -3.22 18.81
C ILE A 238 9.89 -4.06 18.86
N LEU A 239 9.82 -4.99 19.82
CA LEU A 239 8.62 -5.79 20.06
C LEU A 239 7.65 -5.09 21.01
N ASN A 240 8.20 -4.42 22.03
CA ASN A 240 7.43 -3.68 23.03
C ASN A 240 8.28 -2.57 23.66
N ILE A 241 7.68 -1.45 24.00
CA ILE A 241 8.32 -0.33 24.70
C ILE A 241 7.31 0.32 25.65
N SER A 242 7.73 0.63 26.87
CA SER A 242 6.83 1.18 27.90
C SER A 242 6.27 2.57 27.56
N ARG A 243 6.96 3.32 26.69
CA ARG A 243 6.55 4.63 26.17
C ARG A 243 6.99 4.74 24.72
N ASP A 244 6.16 5.31 23.87
CA ASP A 244 6.43 5.45 22.44
C ASP A 244 7.46 6.57 22.20
N VAL A 245 8.74 6.19 22.26
CA VAL A 245 9.89 7.05 22.00
C VAL A 245 10.87 6.35 21.08
N PRO A 246 11.57 7.07 20.20
CA PRO A 246 12.60 6.49 19.36
C PRO A 246 13.77 6.01 20.21
N ILE A 247 14.37 4.90 19.79
CA ILE A 247 15.58 4.32 20.38
C ILE A 247 16.73 4.58 19.43
N THR A 248 17.83 5.10 19.94
CA THR A 248 19.05 5.29 19.17
C THR A 248 19.98 4.10 19.36
N LEU A 249 20.45 3.55 18.23
CA LEU A 249 21.42 2.47 18.14
C LEU A 249 22.71 3.01 17.55
N TYR A 250 23.78 3.01 18.35
CA TYR A 250 25.11 3.35 17.88
C TYR A 250 25.91 2.06 17.66
N ILE A 251 26.24 1.76 16.41
CA ILE A 251 26.89 0.51 16.01
C ILE A 251 28.32 0.82 15.62
N ARG A 252 29.29 0.13 16.22
CA ARG A 252 30.72 0.33 15.94
C ARG A 252 31.42 -0.96 15.56
N TYR A 253 32.21 -0.87 14.49
CA TYR A 253 33.09 -1.92 13.99
C TYR A 253 34.56 -1.53 14.20
N THR A 254 35.42 -2.54 14.29
CA THR A 254 36.86 -2.33 14.52
C THR A 254 37.59 -1.75 13.30
N GLN A 255 37.03 -1.92 12.11
CA GLN A 255 37.66 -1.54 10.84
C GLN A 255 36.65 -0.83 9.95
N PRO A 256 37.07 0.22 9.21
CA PRO A 256 36.19 0.93 8.30
C PRO A 256 35.70 -0.01 7.19
N SER A 257 34.41 0.03 6.91
CA SER A 257 33.78 -0.71 5.83
C SER A 257 32.63 0.11 5.25
N THR A 258 32.12 -0.30 4.10
CA THR A 258 30.84 0.24 3.64
C THR A 258 29.73 -0.42 4.45
N ILE A 259 28.92 0.38 5.14
CA ILE A 259 27.80 -0.09 5.97
C ILE A 259 26.51 0.30 5.24
N TYR A 260 25.65 -0.69 5.04
CA TYR A 260 24.34 -0.53 4.42
C TYR A 260 23.27 -0.55 5.49
N VAL A 261 22.27 0.32 5.32
CA VAL A 261 21.13 0.46 6.22
C VAL A 261 19.83 0.45 5.42
N LEU A 262 18.82 -0.23 5.95
CA LEU A 262 17.46 -0.24 5.47
C LEU A 262 16.53 -0.18 6.68
N VAL A 263 15.69 0.85 6.77
CA VAL A 263 14.62 0.92 7.76
C VAL A 263 13.28 0.75 7.05
N LEU A 264 12.53 -0.29 7.41
CA LEU A 264 11.18 -0.52 6.94
C LEU A 264 10.17 -0.08 7.99
N ARG A 265 9.13 0.64 7.57
CA ARG A 265 8.02 1.10 8.43
C ARG A 265 6.67 0.67 7.85
N PRO A 266 5.73 0.16 8.67
CA PRO A 266 4.37 -0.08 8.22
C PRO A 266 3.66 1.24 7.89
N ALA A 267 3.03 1.31 6.71
CA ALA A 267 2.24 2.47 6.28
C ALA A 267 1.00 2.05 5.47
N ASN A 268 -0.07 2.82 5.59
CA ASN A 268 -1.32 2.62 4.86
C ASN A 268 -1.27 3.28 3.48
N ILE A 269 -0.69 2.58 2.50
CA ILE A 269 -0.54 3.06 1.12
C ILE A 269 -1.86 2.88 0.37
N SER A 270 -2.33 3.95 -0.28
CA SER A 270 -3.58 3.94 -1.05
C SER A 270 -3.32 4.11 -2.54
N CYS A 271 -3.69 3.11 -3.33
CA CYS A 271 -3.71 3.19 -4.79
C CYS A 271 -5.04 3.82 -5.23
N VAL A 272 -4.96 4.88 -6.03
CA VAL A 272 -6.12 5.61 -6.55
C VAL A 272 -6.18 5.44 -8.06
N ILE A 273 -7.33 4.95 -8.53
CA ILE A 273 -7.61 4.68 -9.95
C ILE A 273 -8.86 5.48 -10.35
N PRO A 274 -8.78 6.36 -11.35
CA PRO A 274 -9.94 7.00 -11.94
C PRO A 274 -10.83 5.96 -12.62
N LEU A 275 -12.10 5.93 -12.26
CA LEU A 275 -13.09 5.15 -12.99
C LEU A 275 -13.48 5.96 -14.22
N ARG A 276 -13.16 5.45 -15.42
CA ARG A 276 -13.72 6.01 -16.64
C ARG A 276 -15.22 5.71 -16.65
N ASN A 277 -16.02 6.75 -16.88
CA ASN A 277 -17.43 6.60 -17.26
C ASN A 277 -17.52 6.02 -18.68
#